data_AF-A0A9P8FQ38-F1
#
_entry.id   AF-A0A9P8FQ38-F1
#
_cell.length_a   1.000
_cell.length_b   1.000
_cell.length_c   1.000
_cell.angle_alpha   90.00
_cell.angle_beta   90.00
_cell.angle_gamma   90.00
#
_symmetry.space_group_name_H-M   'P 1'
#
loop_
_entity.id
_entity.type
_entity.pdbx_description
1 polymer ?
#
loop_
_entity_poly.entity_id
_entity_poly.type
_entity_poly.pdbx_seq_one_letter_code
_entity_poly.pdbx_strand_id
1 'polypeptide(L)'
;MGFARKRSADEARAGGSRPERTFPKKEYPKKEYSKKDGGEQKAKKTPLIFEPRPDWYATALPELPVSTSAQPPAQRLVDEIYDYAYNLLESENTNYAANNNSASSSHKFLSTIMASGTLEDKISALTLLVQESPLHNTKAFETLLGLARKKSRNQALMAVAAIKDLLGQGDVL
;
A
#
# COMPACT_ATOMS: atom_id res chain seq x y z
N MET A 1 3.83 56.34 -72.07
CA MET A 1 3.04 55.96 -70.88
C MET A 1 3.91 55.04 -70.04
N GLY A 2 4.42 55.33 -68.85
CA GLY A 2 4.10 56.30 -67.79
C GLY A 2 4.19 55.54 -66.45
N PHE A 3 5.20 55.83 -65.62
CA PHE A 3 5.42 55.23 -64.28
C PHE A 3 4.30 55.58 -63.27
N ALA A 4 3.99 54.70 -62.30
CA ALA A 4 3.60 55.02 -60.89
C ALA A 4 3.14 53.74 -60.14
N ARG A 5 3.86 53.25 -59.10
CA ARG A 5 3.75 53.56 -57.65
C ARG A 5 2.46 53.12 -56.93
N LYS A 6 2.69 52.27 -55.93
CA LYS A 6 2.06 52.13 -54.58
C LYS A 6 0.54 52.33 -54.46
N ARG A 7 -0.12 51.36 -53.80
CA ARG A 7 -1.06 51.67 -52.72
C ARG A 7 -1.14 50.54 -51.68
N SER A 8 -1.17 50.99 -50.45
CA SER A 8 -1.18 50.27 -49.17
C SER A 8 -2.59 50.38 -48.56
N ALA A 9 -2.88 49.41 -47.69
CA ALA A 9 -3.86 49.40 -46.59
C ALA A 9 -4.95 50.47 -46.58
N ASP A 10 -6.14 50.13 -47.05
CA ASP A 10 -7.42 50.58 -46.48
C ASP A 10 -8.56 49.78 -47.12
N GLU A 11 -8.89 48.62 -46.55
CA GLU A 11 -10.28 48.16 -46.45
C GLU A 11 -10.35 46.98 -45.47
N ALA A 12 -10.23 47.32 -44.20
CA ALA A 12 -10.59 46.42 -43.12
C ALA A 12 -12.12 46.41 -42.96
N ARG A 13 -12.65 45.20 -42.74
CA ARG A 13 -13.95 44.86 -42.10
C ARG A 13 -15.21 44.83 -42.99
N ALA A 14 -15.55 43.63 -43.45
CA ALA A 14 -16.91 43.10 -43.34
C ALA A 14 -16.88 41.56 -43.37
N GLY A 15 -17.58 40.93 -42.42
CA GLY A 15 -17.50 39.51 -42.13
C GLY A 15 -18.26 38.60 -43.11
N GLY A 16 -17.91 37.32 -43.07
CA GLY A 16 -18.61 36.23 -43.75
C GLY A 16 -18.20 34.87 -43.18
N SER A 17 -19.12 34.25 -42.44
CA SER A 17 -18.95 33.05 -41.60
C SER A 17 -18.60 31.77 -42.37
N ARG A 18 -17.74 30.94 -41.77
CA ARG A 18 -17.32 29.61 -42.25
C ARG A 18 -18.35 28.54 -41.81
N PRO A 19 -18.83 27.65 -42.70
CA PRO A 19 -19.87 26.68 -42.32
C PRO A 19 -19.31 25.50 -41.52
N GLU A 20 -19.95 25.20 -40.37
CA GLU A 20 -19.76 23.99 -39.57
C GLU A 20 -20.39 22.76 -40.25
N ARG A 21 -19.70 21.62 -40.24
CA ARG A 21 -20.27 20.32 -40.62
C ARG A 21 -20.69 19.58 -39.36
N THR A 22 -21.99 19.30 -39.23
CA THR A 22 -22.57 18.52 -38.13
C THR A 22 -22.61 17.04 -38.50
N PHE A 23 -22.16 16.17 -37.59
CA PHE A 23 -22.34 14.72 -37.68
C PHE A 23 -23.47 14.28 -36.74
N PRO A 24 -24.35 13.33 -37.13
CA PRO A 24 -25.48 12.92 -36.32
C PRO A 24 -25.04 12.04 -35.13
N LYS A 25 -25.40 12.45 -33.90
CA LYS A 25 -25.28 11.64 -32.68
C LYS A 25 -26.28 10.49 -32.73
N LYS A 26 -25.81 9.23 -32.72
CA LYS A 26 -26.65 8.06 -32.42
C LYS A 26 -26.90 8.00 -30.92
N GLU A 27 -28.16 8.06 -30.51
CA GLU A 27 -28.59 7.86 -29.13
C GLU A 27 -28.58 6.36 -28.79
N TYR A 28 -27.87 5.99 -27.73
CA TYR A 28 -27.95 4.67 -27.12
C TYR A 28 -28.80 4.75 -25.84
N PRO A 29 -29.68 3.78 -25.56
CA PRO A 29 -30.56 3.85 -24.40
C PRO A 29 -29.74 3.73 -23.10
N LYS A 30 -29.81 4.77 -22.26
CA LYS A 30 -29.29 4.72 -20.88
C LYS A 30 -30.15 3.75 -20.07
N LYS A 31 -29.57 2.61 -19.66
CA LYS A 31 -30.17 1.77 -18.62
C LYS A 31 -29.96 2.47 -17.27
N GLU A 32 -31.05 2.89 -16.64
CA GLU A 32 -31.05 3.33 -15.24
C GLU A 32 -30.77 2.13 -14.34
N TYR A 33 -29.58 2.10 -13.74
CA TYR A 33 -29.31 1.22 -12.61
C TYR A 33 -29.88 1.89 -11.37
N SER A 34 -30.96 1.30 -10.84
CA SER A 34 -31.50 1.65 -9.52
C SER A 34 -30.38 1.53 -8.48
N LYS A 35 -30.04 2.65 -7.84
CA LYS A 35 -29.22 2.66 -6.62
C LYS A 35 -29.99 1.88 -5.56
N LYS A 36 -29.61 0.63 -5.32
CA LYS A 36 -29.92 -0.02 -4.06
C LYS A 36 -29.08 0.69 -3.00
N ASP A 37 -29.75 1.46 -2.14
CA ASP A 37 -29.21 1.90 -0.85
C ASP A 37 -28.97 0.65 0.02
N GLY A 38 -27.88 -0.06 -0.27
CA GLY A 38 -27.30 -1.03 0.64
C GLY A 38 -26.57 -0.22 1.69
N GLY A 39 -27.20 0.00 2.84
CA GLY A 39 -26.55 0.62 3.98
C GLY A 39 -25.22 -0.09 4.24
N GLU A 40 -24.12 0.64 4.05
CA GLU A 40 -22.80 0.22 4.47
C GLU A 40 -22.86 0.06 5.99
N GLN A 41 -23.10 -1.17 6.44
CA GLN A 41 -22.74 -1.55 7.79
C GLN A 41 -21.22 -1.49 7.83
N LYS A 42 -20.68 -0.30 8.15
CA LYS A 42 -19.28 -0.14 8.50
C LYS A 42 -19.03 -1.07 9.67
N ALA A 43 -18.43 -2.22 9.38
CA ALA A 43 -17.93 -3.14 10.40
C ALA A 43 -17.10 -2.28 11.36
N LYS A 44 -17.48 -2.29 12.65
CA LYS A 44 -16.77 -1.53 13.67
C LYS A 44 -15.33 -2.03 13.69
N LYS A 45 -14.39 -1.21 13.22
CA LYS A 45 -12.96 -1.51 13.28
C LYS A 45 -12.61 -1.78 14.74
N THR A 46 -12.13 -2.96 15.04
CA THR A 46 -11.51 -3.21 16.35
C THR A 46 -10.27 -2.33 16.43
N PRO A 47 -10.08 -1.56 17.52
CA PRO A 47 -8.89 -0.75 17.69
C PRO A 47 -7.66 -1.66 17.74
N LEU A 48 -6.59 -1.25 17.07
CA LEU A 48 -5.29 -1.91 17.14
C LEU A 48 -4.60 -1.51 18.45
N ILE A 49 -3.83 -2.43 19.02
CA ILE A 49 -2.97 -2.19 20.18
C ILE A 49 -1.79 -1.31 19.77
N PHE A 50 -1.22 -1.55 18.59
CA PHE A 50 -0.17 -0.73 18.01
C PHE A 50 -0.66 -0.01 16.76
N GLU A 51 -0.35 1.28 16.65
CA GLU A 51 -0.58 1.99 15.40
C GLU A 51 0.37 1.47 14.31
N PRO A 52 -0.11 1.24 13.07
CA PRO A 52 0.75 0.82 11.96
C PRO A 52 1.83 1.86 11.69
N ARG A 53 3.09 1.48 11.90
CA ARG A 53 4.26 2.35 11.67
C ARG A 53 5.53 1.55 11.39
N PRO A 54 6.50 2.12 10.65
CA PRO A 54 7.80 1.48 10.41
C PRO A 54 8.63 1.33 11.69
N ASP A 55 8.70 2.39 12.50
CA ASP A 55 9.50 2.50 13.72
C ASP A 55 8.74 2.00 14.97
N TRP A 56 8.17 0.80 14.86
CA TRP A 56 7.32 0.20 15.91
C TRP A 56 8.03 0.11 17.28
N TYR A 57 9.36 -0.07 17.28
CA TYR A 57 10.22 -0.14 18.46
C TYR A 57 10.30 1.18 19.23
N ALA A 58 10.01 2.31 18.59
CA ALA A 58 10.00 3.64 19.21
C ALA A 58 8.67 3.96 19.92
N THR A 59 7.71 3.03 19.90
CA THR A 59 6.42 3.20 20.58
C THR A 59 6.65 3.29 22.09
N ALA A 60 6.14 4.34 22.71
CA ALA A 60 6.24 4.52 24.16
C ALA A 60 5.48 3.39 24.87
N LEU A 61 6.20 2.60 25.66
CA LEU A 61 5.62 1.53 26.46
C LEU A 61 5.40 2.01 27.90
N PRO A 62 4.37 1.50 28.60
CA PRO A 62 4.21 1.73 30.02
C PRO A 62 5.45 1.27 30.80
N GLU A 63 5.83 2.03 31.83
CA GLU A 63 6.92 1.64 32.71
C GLU A 63 6.58 0.32 33.42
N LEU A 64 7.53 -0.62 33.36
CA LEU A 64 7.39 -1.89 34.08
C LEU A 64 7.74 -1.68 35.56
N PRO A 65 7.03 -2.36 36.48
CA PRO A 65 7.37 -2.32 37.89
C PRO A 65 8.78 -2.92 38.09
N VAL A 66 9.71 -2.11 38.59
CA VAL A 66 11.06 -2.56 38.93
C VAL A 66 11.02 -3.40 40.20
N SER A 67 11.34 -4.69 40.07
CA SER A 67 11.47 -5.58 41.22
C SER A 67 12.93 -5.58 41.70
N THR A 68 13.14 -5.17 42.95
CA THR A 68 14.47 -5.10 43.58
C THR A 68 15.08 -6.47 43.88
N SER A 69 14.31 -7.57 43.74
CA SER A 69 14.77 -8.95 43.92
C SER A 69 14.61 -9.75 42.63
N ALA A 70 15.43 -9.47 41.63
CA ALA A 70 15.41 -10.21 40.37
C ALA A 70 16.17 -11.54 40.52
N GLN A 71 15.43 -12.63 40.69
CA GLN A 71 15.96 -13.98 40.42
C GLN A 71 15.62 -14.35 38.97
N PRO A 72 16.51 -15.05 38.24
CA PRO A 72 16.20 -15.51 36.89
C PRO A 72 14.92 -16.36 36.91
N PRO A 73 13.95 -16.08 36.02
CA PRO A 73 12.73 -16.89 35.95
C PRO A 73 13.07 -18.32 35.52
N ALA A 74 12.24 -19.27 35.94
CA ALA A 74 12.36 -20.65 35.48
C ALA A 74 12.11 -20.73 33.96
N GLN A 75 12.82 -21.61 33.26
CA GLN A 75 12.71 -21.75 31.79
C GLN A 75 11.27 -21.95 31.32
N ARG A 76 10.49 -22.78 32.03
CA ARG A 76 9.07 -23.03 31.71
C ARG A 76 8.24 -21.74 31.69
N LEU A 77 8.49 -20.84 32.63
CA LEU A 77 7.78 -19.56 32.70
C LEU A 77 8.16 -18.66 31.52
N VAL A 78 9.44 -18.69 31.10
CA VAL A 78 9.89 -17.96 29.91
C VAL A 78 9.18 -18.48 28.66
N ASP A 79 9.08 -19.81 28.51
CA ASP A 79 8.40 -20.44 27.39
C ASP A 79 6.89 -20.10 27.39
N GLU A 80 6.23 -20.15 28.54
CA GLU A 80 4.81 -19.76 28.69
C GLU A 80 4.55 -18.29 28.33
N ILE A 81 5.42 -17.37 28.78
CA ILE A 81 5.34 -15.95 28.44
C ILE A 81 5.58 -15.74 26.94
N TYR A 82 6.52 -16.47 26.35
CA TYR A 82 6.80 -16.40 24.92
C TYR A 82 5.60 -16.85 24.09
N ASP A 83 4.99 -17.98 24.42
CA ASP A 83 3.80 -18.48 23.74
C ASP A 83 2.62 -17.49 23.87
N TYR A 84 2.45 -16.91 25.06
CA TYR A 84 1.44 -15.88 25.28
C TYR A 84 1.68 -14.63 24.42
N ALA A 85 2.92 -14.14 24.38
CA ALA A 85 3.29 -12.99 23.55
C ALA A 85 3.07 -13.26 22.05
N TYR A 86 3.39 -14.48 21.59
CA TYR A 86 3.15 -14.88 20.21
C TYR A 86 1.66 -14.90 19.86
N ASN A 87 0.82 -15.41 20.75
CA ASN A 87 -0.64 -15.40 20.58
C ASN A 87 -1.20 -13.97 20.49
N LEU A 88 -0.70 -13.05 21.32
CA LEU A 88 -1.08 -11.63 21.24
C LEU A 88 -0.71 -11.04 19.87
N LEU A 89 0.52 -11.30 19.40
CA LEU A 89 0.99 -10.83 18.09
C LEU A 89 0.13 -11.37 16.94
N GLU A 90 -0.20 -12.66 16.93
CA GLU A 90 -1.04 -13.24 15.86
C GLU A 90 -2.47 -12.67 15.89
N SER A 91 -3.02 -12.43 17.09
CA SER A 91 -4.33 -11.80 17.23
C SER A 91 -4.35 -10.37 16.67
N GLU A 92 -3.29 -9.61 16.94
CA GLU A 92 -3.11 -8.25 16.44
C GLU A 92 -2.94 -8.23 14.91
N ASN A 93 -2.11 -9.12 14.37
CA ASN A 93 -1.92 -9.28 12.92
C ASN A 93 -3.23 -9.62 12.21
N THR A 94 -4.05 -10.47 12.82
CA THR A 94 -5.38 -10.86 12.29
C THR A 94 -6.33 -9.67 12.28
N ASN A 95 -6.36 -8.89 13.35
CA ASN A 95 -7.17 -7.67 13.44
C ASN A 95 -6.74 -6.63 12.40
N TYR A 96 -5.43 -6.40 12.25
CA TYR A 96 -4.89 -5.52 11.23
C TYR A 96 -5.28 -5.99 9.82
N ALA A 97 -5.09 -7.27 9.51
CA ALA A 97 -5.46 -7.83 8.20
C ALA A 97 -6.95 -7.67 7.90
N ALA A 98 -7.84 -7.88 8.88
CA ALA A 98 -9.29 -7.69 8.70
C ALA A 98 -9.65 -6.22 8.44
N ASN A 99 -9.03 -5.30 9.16
CA ASN A 99 -9.28 -3.87 9.06
C ASN A 99 -8.68 -3.23 7.80
N ASN A 100 -7.52 -3.69 7.34
CA ASN A 100 -6.74 -3.05 6.26
C ASN A 100 -7.02 -3.65 4.87
N ASN A 101 -7.27 -4.96 4.76
CA ASN A 101 -7.54 -5.62 3.46
C ASN A 101 -8.80 -5.09 2.74
N SER A 102 -9.81 -4.70 3.51
CA SER A 102 -11.11 -4.27 2.96
C SER A 102 -11.19 -2.76 2.73
N ALA A 103 -10.47 -1.98 3.54
CA ALA A 103 -10.63 -0.53 3.64
C ALA A 103 -9.69 0.29 2.76
N SER A 104 -8.48 -0.18 2.45
CA SER A 104 -7.48 0.59 1.69
C SER A 104 -7.36 0.12 0.24
N SER A 105 -7.50 1.05 -0.72
CA SER A 105 -7.25 0.79 -2.14
C SER A 105 -5.82 0.33 -2.40
N SER A 106 -4.85 0.88 -1.66
CA SER A 106 -3.45 0.47 -1.70
C SER A 106 -3.27 -1.00 -1.33
N HIS A 107 -3.97 -1.47 -0.29
CA HIS A 107 -3.87 -2.86 0.15
C HIS A 107 -4.52 -3.83 -0.87
N LYS A 108 -5.61 -3.43 -1.53
CA LYS A 108 -6.20 -4.19 -2.65
C LYS A 108 -5.26 -4.27 -3.85
N PHE A 109 -4.56 -3.18 -4.14
CA PHE A 109 -3.55 -3.14 -5.20
C PHE A 109 -2.37 -4.07 -4.88
N LEU A 110 -1.82 -3.99 -3.66
CA LEU A 110 -0.74 -4.88 -3.20
C LEU A 110 -1.19 -6.36 -3.22
N SER A 111 -2.42 -6.67 -2.79
CA SER A 111 -2.99 -8.01 -2.88
C SER A 111 -3.12 -8.52 -4.32
N THR A 112 -3.49 -7.64 -5.25
CA THR A 112 -3.52 -7.98 -6.69
C THR A 112 -2.12 -8.33 -7.21
N ILE A 113 -1.11 -7.53 -6.85
CA ILE A 113 0.29 -7.82 -7.20
C ILE A 113 0.75 -9.15 -6.59
N MET A 114 0.39 -9.43 -5.33
CA MET A 114 0.71 -10.71 -4.69
C MET A 114 0.10 -11.89 -5.45
N ALA A 115 -1.12 -11.75 -5.96
CA ALA A 115 -1.82 -12.80 -6.70
C ALA A 115 -1.22 -13.02 -8.10
N SER A 116 -1.13 -11.98 -8.92
CA SER A 116 -0.85 -12.11 -10.36
C SER A 116 0.38 -11.35 -10.87
N GLY A 117 1.06 -10.60 -10.00
CA GLY A 117 2.26 -9.83 -10.37
C GLY A 117 3.48 -10.71 -10.67
N THR A 118 4.53 -10.09 -11.22
CA THR A 118 5.82 -10.77 -11.42
C THR A 118 6.54 -10.98 -10.09
N LEU A 119 7.58 -11.80 -10.07
CA LEU A 119 8.38 -12.01 -8.85
C LEU A 119 8.97 -10.69 -8.31
N GLU A 120 9.42 -9.80 -9.19
CA GLU A 120 9.99 -8.51 -8.83
C GLU A 120 8.92 -7.58 -8.24
N ASP A 121 7.73 -7.55 -8.84
CA ASP A 121 6.60 -6.80 -8.30
C ASP A 121 6.18 -7.35 -6.92
N LYS A 122 6.20 -8.68 -6.75
CA LYS A 122 5.91 -9.32 -5.45
C LYS A 122 6.96 -8.98 -4.40
N ILE A 123 8.25 -8.96 -4.74
CA ILE A 123 9.29 -8.55 -3.78
C ILE A 123 9.08 -7.08 -3.38
N SER A 124 8.81 -6.21 -4.35
CA SER A 124 8.54 -4.79 -4.09
C SER A 124 7.32 -4.61 -3.18
N ALA A 125 6.21 -5.29 -3.48
CA ALA A 125 4.99 -5.17 -2.69
C ALA A 125 5.12 -5.82 -1.30
N LEU A 126 5.87 -6.92 -1.14
CA LEU A 126 6.20 -7.46 0.19
C LEU A 126 7.03 -6.47 1.01
N THR A 127 7.99 -5.80 0.38
CA THR A 127 8.83 -4.79 1.03
C THR A 127 7.98 -3.62 1.53
N LEU A 128 7.05 -3.11 0.70
CA LEU A 128 6.14 -2.04 1.08
C LEU A 128 5.22 -2.42 2.25
N LEU A 129 4.71 -3.65 2.28
CA LEU A 129 3.91 -4.13 3.42
C LEU A 129 4.73 -4.14 4.71
N VAL A 130 5.97 -4.62 4.66
CA VAL A 130 6.83 -4.62 5.85
C VAL A 130 7.17 -3.19 6.28
N GLN A 131 7.48 -2.29 5.34
CA GLN A 131 7.74 -0.88 5.66
C GLN A 131 6.53 -0.15 6.23
N GLU A 132 5.30 -0.45 5.77
CA GLU A 132 4.08 0.15 6.34
C GLU A 132 3.95 -0.19 7.83
N SER A 133 4.17 -1.45 8.18
CA SER A 133 4.12 -1.91 9.55
C SER A 133 4.77 -3.27 9.71
N PRO A 134 6.00 -3.35 10.24
CA PRO A 134 6.73 -4.60 10.44
C PRO A 134 6.03 -5.52 11.45
N LEU A 135 5.46 -4.93 12.50
CA LEU A 135 4.75 -5.65 13.56
C LEU A 135 3.53 -6.39 13.02
N HIS A 136 2.72 -5.74 12.20
CA HIS A 136 1.50 -6.32 11.63
C HIS A 136 1.73 -7.23 10.42
N ASN A 137 2.80 -7.00 9.64
CA ASN A 137 3.08 -7.69 8.37
C ASN A 137 4.23 -8.71 8.47
N THR A 138 4.33 -9.41 9.61
CA THR A 138 5.34 -10.46 9.88
C THR A 138 5.42 -11.52 8.78
N LYS A 139 4.28 -12.02 8.29
CA LYS A 139 4.20 -13.02 7.22
C LYS A 139 4.81 -12.53 5.90
N ALA A 140 4.73 -11.23 5.62
CA ALA A 140 5.37 -10.66 4.41
C ALA A 140 6.90 -10.72 4.54
N PHE A 141 7.43 -10.41 5.72
CA PHE A 141 8.85 -10.52 6.02
C PHE A 141 9.35 -11.98 5.98
N GLU A 142 8.61 -12.92 6.58
CA GLU A 142 8.91 -14.36 6.50
C GLU A 142 8.92 -14.87 5.06
N THR A 143 7.99 -14.37 4.22
CA THR A 143 7.95 -14.69 2.80
C THR A 143 9.22 -14.22 2.09
N LEU A 144 9.68 -12.99 2.33
CA LEU A 144 10.95 -12.48 1.79
C LEU A 144 12.14 -13.36 2.22
N LEU A 145 12.22 -13.74 3.50
CA LEU A 145 13.24 -14.65 4.00
C LEU A 145 13.17 -16.02 3.30
N GLY A 146 11.97 -16.53 3.05
CA GLY A 146 11.76 -17.76 2.28
C GLY A 146 12.24 -17.65 0.83
N LEU A 147 12.03 -16.51 0.18
CA LEU A 147 12.52 -16.24 -1.18
C LEU A 147 14.05 -16.19 -1.23
N ALA A 148 14.68 -15.58 -0.22
CA ALA A 148 16.13 -15.50 -0.09
C ALA A 148 16.81 -16.89 0.07
N ARG A 149 16.09 -17.87 0.61
CA ARG A 149 16.59 -19.25 0.81
C ARG A 149 16.38 -20.17 -0.39
N LYS A 150 15.72 -19.72 -1.47
CA LYS A 150 15.43 -20.58 -2.63
C LYS A 150 16.68 -20.86 -3.48
N LYS A 151 16.66 -22.01 -4.17
CA LYS A 151 17.75 -22.45 -5.08
C LYS A 151 17.91 -21.57 -6.33
N SER A 152 16.89 -20.79 -6.69
CA SER A 152 16.97 -19.87 -7.83
C SER A 152 17.85 -18.68 -7.46
N ARG A 153 19.06 -18.62 -8.03
CA ARG A 153 20.05 -17.59 -7.73
C ARG A 153 19.50 -16.18 -7.91
N ASN A 154 18.84 -15.90 -9.04
CA ASN A 154 18.35 -14.55 -9.33
C ASN A 154 17.26 -14.13 -8.33
N GLN A 155 16.33 -15.04 -8.01
CA GLN A 155 15.28 -14.79 -7.01
C GLN A 155 15.85 -14.56 -5.62
N ALA A 156 16.81 -15.39 -5.21
CA ALA A 156 17.47 -15.27 -3.92
C ALA A 156 18.23 -13.93 -3.81
N LEU A 157 18.97 -13.53 -4.85
CA LEU A 157 19.71 -12.28 -4.86
C LEU A 157 18.79 -11.06 -4.78
N MET A 158 17.67 -11.04 -5.51
CA MET A 158 16.69 -9.94 -5.42
C MET A 158 16.07 -9.86 -4.02
N ALA A 159 15.68 -10.99 -3.44
CA ALA A 159 15.11 -11.03 -2.10
C ALA A 159 16.13 -10.60 -1.03
N VAL A 160 17.38 -11.06 -1.13
CA VAL A 160 18.46 -10.64 -0.20
C VAL A 160 18.75 -9.15 -0.34
N ALA A 161 18.76 -8.60 -1.55
CA ALA A 161 18.93 -7.16 -1.76
C ALA A 161 17.81 -6.36 -1.08
N ALA A 162 16.55 -6.76 -1.29
CA ALA A 162 15.41 -6.13 -0.62
C ALA A 162 15.49 -6.23 0.91
N ILE A 163 15.86 -7.39 1.46
CA ILE A 163 16.05 -7.56 2.91
C ILE A 163 17.19 -6.69 3.42
N LYS A 164 18.32 -6.63 2.71
CA LYS A 164 19.45 -5.76 3.08
C LYS A 164 19.01 -4.31 3.13
N ASP A 165 18.26 -3.83 2.15
CA ASP A 165 17.85 -2.43 2.11
C ASP A 165 16.82 -2.13 3.20
N LEU A 166 15.87 -3.05 3.43
CA LEU A 166 14.88 -2.97 4.51
C LEU A 166 15.52 -2.86 5.91
N LEU A 167 16.53 -3.69 6.19
CA LEU A 167 17.16 -3.76 7.52
C LEU A 167 18.35 -2.82 7.67
N GLY A 168 19.03 -2.49 6.58
CA GLY A 168 20.26 -1.71 6.59
C GLY A 168 20.04 -0.20 6.65
N GLN A 169 18.85 0.28 6.29
CA GLN A 169 18.50 1.71 6.34
C GLN A 169 17.99 2.16 7.73
N GLY A 170 17.67 1.22 8.63
CA GLY A 170 17.15 1.52 9.97
C GLY A 170 15.66 1.91 10.00
N ASP A 171 14.95 1.74 8.89
CA ASP A 171 13.54 2.13 8.77
C ASP A 171 12.59 1.19 9.53
N VAL A 172 13.03 -0.03 9.88
CA VAL A 172 12.19 -1.13 10.40
C VAL A 172 12.72 -1.73 11.71
N LEU A 173 13.99 -1.47 12.05
CA LEU A 173 14.69 -1.96 13.24
C LEU A 173 15.54 -0.86 13.88
#